data_AF-A0A372LA12-F1
#
_entry.id   AF-A0A372LA12-F1
#
_cell.length_a   1.000
_cell.length_b   1.000
_cell.length_c   1.000
_cell.angle_alpha   90.00
_cell.angle_beta   90.00
_cell.angle_gamma   90.00
#
_symmetry.space_group_name_H-M   'P 1'
#
loop_
_entity.id
_entity.type
_entity.pdbx_description
1 polymer ?
#
loop_
_entity_poly.entity_id
_entity_poly.type
_entity_poly.pdbx_seq_one_letter_code
_entity_poly.pdbx_strand_id
1 'polypeptide(L)' 'MGNKLFQQARTAVKNVLHANNKAETEDKVSIAKNALSSAYANSTPAEQEQLREFQQQLEDENVR' A
#
# COMPACT_ATOMS: atom_id res chain seq x y z
N MET A 1 13.57 -11.87 5.26
CA MET A 1 13.15 -10.86 4.26
C MET A 1 13.16 -9.50 4.93
N GLY A 2 14.16 -8.68 4.61
CA GLY A 2 14.51 -7.43 5.32
C GLY A 2 14.15 -6.16 4.55
N ASN A 3 13.24 -6.25 3.58
CA ASN A 3 12.87 -5.10 2.76
C ASN A 3 11.97 -4.14 3.55
N LYS A 4 12.58 -3.09 4.11
CA LYS A 4 11.87 -2.06 4.88
C LYS A 4 10.77 -1.39 4.06
N LEU A 5 10.98 -1.22 2.76
CA LEU A 5 10.00 -0.59 1.87
C LEU A 5 8.77 -1.48 1.71
N PHE A 6 8.95 -2.80 1.57
CA PHE A 6 7.84 -3.75 1.53
C PHE A 6 6.99 -3.70 2.81
N GLN A 7 7.66 -3.68 3.98
CA GLN A 7 6.95 -3.57 5.27
C GLN A 7 6.21 -2.23 5.42
N GLN A 8 6.81 -1.14 4.95
CA GLN A 8 6.17 0.18 4.92
C GLN A 8 4.94 0.20 4.02
N ALA A 9 5.05 -0.33 2.79
CA ALA A 9 3.93 -0.42 1.86
C ALA A 9 2.76 -1.23 2.44
N ARG A 10 3.05 -2.41 3.02
CA ARG A 10 2.03 -3.23 3.70
C ARG A 10 1.35 -2.50 4.85
N THR A 11 2.13 -1.76 5.66
CA THR A 11 1.58 -1.01 6.79
C THR A 11 0.72 0.16 6.32
N ALA A 12 1.16 0.87 5.28
CA ALA A 12 0.40 1.97 4.71
C ALA A 12 -0.96 1.52 4.16
N VAL A 13 -1.01 0.39 3.44
CA VAL A 13 -2.28 -0.17 2.94
C VAL A 13 -3.20 -0.58 4.10
N LYS A 14 -2.67 -1.22 5.15
CA LYS A 14 -3.47 -1.52 6.35
C LYS A 14 -4.03 -0.27 7.03
N ASN A 15 -3.28 0.83 7.05
CA ASN A 15 -3.75 2.07 7.65
C ASN A 15 -4.93 2.67 6.87
N VAL A 16 -4.96 2.48 5.55
CA VAL A 16 -6.09 2.87 4.69
C VAL A 16 -7.31 2.02 5.01
N LEU A 17 -7.16 0.69 5.09
CA LEU A 17 -8.25 -0.23 5.42
C LEU A 17 -8.84 -0.01 6.83
N HIS A 18 -8.09 0.62 7.74
CA HIS A 18 -8.55 0.97 9.09
C HIS A 18 -8.98 2.43 9.22
N ALA A 19 -8.97 3.21 8.14
CA ALA A 19 -9.46 4.59 8.19
C ALA A 19 -10.99 4.59 8.35
N ASN A 20 -11.50 5.37 9.29
CA ASN A 20 -12.94 5.41 9.59
C ASN A 20 -13.67 6.52 8.81
N ASN A 21 -12.93 7.44 8.18
CA ASN A 21 -13.45 8.68 7.63
C ASN A 21 -12.86 8.89 6.23
N LYS A 22 -13.68 9.37 5.28
CA LYS A 22 -13.25 9.57 3.88
C LYS A 22 -12.06 10.53 3.72
N ALA A 23 -12.06 11.64 4.46
CA ALA A 23 -10.96 12.61 4.43
C ALA A 23 -9.62 12.00 4.91
N GLU A 24 -9.66 11.17 5.95
CA GLU A 24 -8.46 10.47 6.44
C GLU A 24 -8.00 9.37 5.47
N THR A 25 -8.95 8.79 4.74
CA THR A 25 -8.70 7.74 3.74
C THR A 25 -7.91 8.30 2.56
N GLU A 26 -8.29 9.46 2.01
CA GLU A 26 -7.62 10.06 0.84
C GLU A 26 -6.13 10.36 1.10
N ASP A 27 -5.80 10.96 2.25
CA ASP A 27 -4.41 11.23 2.63
C ASP A 27 -3.61 9.93 2.79
N LYS A 28 -4.19 8.94 3.46
CA LYS A 28 -3.55 7.63 3.66
C LYS A 28 -3.39 6.86 2.35
N VAL A 29 -4.33 6.98 1.42
CA VAL A 29 -4.25 6.37 0.08
C VAL A 29 -3.04 6.93 -0.67
N SER A 30 -2.84 8.24 -0.63
CA SER A 30 -1.68 8.87 -1.27
C SER A 30 -0.35 8.34 -0.71
N ILE A 31 -0.26 8.23 0.62
CA ILE A 31 0.91 7.66 1.31
C ILE A 31 1.12 6.19 0.89
N ALA A 32 0.05 5.39 0.87
CA ALA A 32 0.11 3.99 0.49
C ALA A 32 0.56 3.80 -0.97
N LYS A 33 0.05 4.61 -1.91
CA LYS A 33 0.50 4.60 -3.31
C LYS A 33 1.99 4.90 -3.46
N ASN A 34 2.49 5.90 -2.73
CA ASN A 34 3.91 6.26 -2.75
C ASN A 34 4.80 5.15 -2.19
N ALA A 35 4.36 4.56 -1.06
CA ALA A 35 5.07 3.46 -0.43
C ALA A 35 5.09 2.20 -1.32
N LEU A 36 3.97 1.87 -1.96
CA LEU A 36 3.87 0.76 -2.92
C LEU A 36 4.79 0.95 -4.12
N SER A 37 4.80 2.13 -4.74
CA SER A 37 5.69 2.43 -5.87
C SER A 37 7.17 2.31 -5.47
N SER A 38 7.53 2.86 -4.31
CA SER A 38 8.91 2.79 -3.80
C SER A 38 9.33 1.36 -3.48
N ALA A 39 8.43 0.59 -2.86
CA ALA A 39 8.65 -0.81 -2.57
C ALA A 39 8.79 -1.63 -3.85
N TYR A 40 7.93 -1.42 -4.84
CA TYR A 40 7.91 -2.18 -6.09
C TYR A 40 9.24 -2.06 -6.85
N ALA A 41 9.78 -0.84 -6.93
CA ALA A 41 11.06 -0.55 -7.57
C ALA A 41 12.26 -1.24 -6.88
N ASN A 42 12.15 -1.56 -5.59
CA ASN A 42 13.22 -2.11 -4.76
C ASN A 42 12.92 -3.53 -4.24
N SER A 43 11.99 -4.23 -4.86
CA SER A 43 11.51 -5.56 -4.43
C SER A 43 11.91 -6.65 -5.41
N THR A 44 12.00 -7.88 -4.90
CA THR A 44 12.15 -9.07 -5.74
C THR A 44 10.87 -9.36 -6.54
N PRO A 45 10.92 -10.18 -7.61
CA PRO A 45 9.72 -10.53 -8.37
C PRO A 45 8.59 -11.14 -7.51
N ALA A 46 8.95 -11.94 -6.50
CA ALA A 46 7.98 -12.52 -5.57
C ALA A 46 7.33 -11.44 -4.68
N GLU A 47 8.11 -10.48 -4.18
CA GLU A 47 7.58 -9.36 -3.40
C GLU A 47 6.75 -8.39 -4.28
N GLN A 48 7.13 -8.20 -5.54
CA GLN A 48 6.35 -7.42 -6.52
C GLN A 48 4.97 -8.02 -6.76
N GLU A 49 4.86 -9.35 -6.81
CA GLU A 49 3.57 -10.06 -6.87
C GLU A 49 2.68 -9.65 -5.69
N GLN A 50 3.21 -9.73 -4.47
CA GLN A 50 2.47 -9.36 -3.26
C GLN A 50 2.14 -7.86 -3.19
N LEU A 51 3.03 -6.98 -3.68
CA LEU A 51 2.76 -5.55 -3.76
C LEU A 51 1.63 -5.23 -4.75
N ARG A 52 1.49 -6.00 -5.84
CA ARG A 52 0.35 -5.87 -6.76
C ARG A 52 -0.96 -6.21 -6.08
N GLU A 53 -1.00 -7.27 -5.25
CA GLU A 53 -2.19 -7.61 -4.47
C GLU A 53 -2.56 -6.47 -3.50
N PHE A 54 -1.58 -5.86 -2.84
CA PHE A 54 -1.83 -4.70 -1.96
C PHE A 54 -2.31 -3.46 -2.73
N GLN A 55 -1.83 -3.25 -3.95
CA GLN A 55 -2.31 -2.16 -4.80
C GLN A 55 -3.77 -2.36 -5.19
N GLN A 56 -4.18 -3.58 -5.55
CA GLN A 56 -5.58 -3.89 -5.85
C GLN A 56 -6.48 -3.65 -4.64
N GLN A 57 -6.08 -4.11 -3.45
CA GLN A 57 -6.82 -3.85 -2.21
C GLN A 57 -6.98 -2.35 -1.93
N LEU A 58 -5.94 -1.57 -2.23
CA LEU A 58 -5.97 -0.13 -2.04
C LEU A 58 -6.91 0.58 -3.03
N GLU A 59 -6.95 0.13 -4.28
CA GLU A 59 -7.84 0.66 -5.31
C GLU A 59 -9.31 0.33 -5.00
N ASP A 60 -9.59 -0.90 -4.58
CA ASP A 60 -10.93 -1.33 -4.16
C ASP A 60 -11.46 -0.47 -3.00
N GLU A 61 -10.61 -0.17 -2.00
CA GLU A 61 -11.01 0.66 -0.86
C GLU A 61 -11.19 2.13 -1.24
N ASN A 62 -10.38 2.66 -2.16
CA ASN A 62 -10.48 4.05 -2.61
C ASN A 62 -11.74 4.33 -3.47
N VAL A 63 -12.37 3.29 -4.01
CA VAL A 63 -13.58 3.39 -4.85
C VAL A 63 -14.87 3.18 -4.02
N ARG A 64 -14.78 2.72 -2.77
CA ARG A 64 -15.91 2.58 -1.83
C ARG A 64 -16.45 3.92 -1.36
#